data_AF-A0A7V5CU55-F1
#
_entry.id   AF-A0A7V5CU55-F1
#
_cell.length_a   1.000
_cell.length_b   1.000
_cell.length_c   1.000
_cell.angle_alpha   90.00
_cell.angle_beta   90.00
_cell.angle_gamma   90.00
#
_symmetry.space_group_name_H-M   'P 1'
#
loop_
_entity.id
_entity.type
_entity.pdbx_description
1 polymer ?
#
loop_
_entity_poly.entity_id
_entity_poly.type
_entity_poly.pdbx_seq_one_letter_code
_entity_poly.pdbx_strand_id
1 'polypeptide(L)'
;MTPASLLAAPASPLPAAWQDQAAATTRVMGTVTAASGNSLTVQPAQGSAVTVSVPSGARVLRLEPGQKTLSAATPIPMNEISVGDRVLASGTAASGGGIDARLVVAMKKSDIAQQQQAEERAWQQDGVGGIVKSVDVSAGTIVLAEAAQSVIVKTTPSTEIRQYASNSVAFRDAQSSTLAAIKPGAQLRAKGDQPPADGTLTANAIVFGDFQNIAGMVMNVNPSAHTLTVKDLATKKPVTLTIQSWTQLRKLPGQVAKMVGMRMQAMKHKSQGAHGHGPGGAASNGARAGGRFNRVLERASVIPLSDLHKGDAVLVVATPGSGSQPGTAVTLLAGVEPMLRASAKASSSMFSSSWSLGGGQASGGSGGGDSGDSTPQQH
;
A
#
# COMPACT_ATOMS: atom_id res chain seq x y z
N MET A 1 -51.93 -81.34 -22.59
CA MET A 1 -50.75 -80.79 -21.89
C MET A 1 -50.87 -79.28 -21.93
N THR A 2 -51.38 -78.69 -20.85
CA THR A 2 -51.66 -77.26 -20.68
C THR A 2 -50.56 -76.65 -19.79
N PRO A 3 -49.94 -75.51 -20.14
CA PRO A 3 -49.04 -74.82 -19.24
C PRO A 3 -49.79 -73.83 -18.34
N ALA A 4 -49.26 -73.70 -17.12
CA ALA A 4 -49.80 -72.99 -15.97
C ALA A 4 -49.78 -71.45 -16.11
N SER A 5 -50.81 -70.79 -15.56
CA SER A 5 -50.86 -69.34 -15.34
C SER A 5 -50.38 -68.99 -13.94
N LEU A 6 -49.41 -68.06 -13.83
CA LEU A 6 -48.95 -67.46 -12.57
C LEU A 6 -49.63 -66.10 -12.38
N LEU A 7 -50.34 -65.92 -11.26
CA LEU A 7 -50.91 -64.65 -10.79
C LEU A 7 -49.80 -63.74 -10.26
N ALA A 8 -49.78 -62.48 -10.72
CA ALA A 8 -48.96 -61.40 -10.16
C ALA A 8 -49.78 -60.57 -9.14
N ALA A 9 -49.21 -60.31 -7.96
CA ALA A 9 -49.78 -59.46 -6.92
C ALA A 9 -49.41 -57.97 -7.13
N PRO A 10 -50.26 -56.99 -6.75
CA PRO A 10 -49.93 -55.58 -6.88
C PRO A 10 -49.07 -55.07 -5.71
N ALA A 11 -48.02 -54.31 -6.02
CA ALA A 11 -47.19 -53.60 -5.05
C ALA A 11 -47.87 -52.28 -4.62
N SER A 12 -47.93 -52.03 -3.31
CA SER A 12 -48.45 -50.78 -2.73
C SER A 12 -47.35 -49.72 -2.66
N PRO A 13 -47.61 -48.44 -3.00
CA PRO A 13 -46.63 -47.37 -2.83
C PRO A 13 -46.56 -46.88 -1.37
N LEU A 14 -45.34 -46.71 -0.86
CA LEU A 14 -45.05 -46.08 0.44
C LEU A 14 -45.20 -44.55 0.35
N PRO A 15 -45.58 -43.86 1.44
CA PRO A 15 -45.74 -42.40 1.46
C PRO A 15 -44.37 -41.69 1.41
N ALA A 16 -44.30 -40.63 0.59
CA ALA A 16 -43.14 -39.76 0.48
C ALA A 16 -42.92 -39.00 1.80
N ALA A 17 -41.79 -39.25 2.45
CA ALA A 17 -41.29 -38.41 3.54
C ALA A 17 -40.91 -37.03 2.99
N TRP A 18 -41.38 -36.00 3.67
CA TRP A 18 -41.08 -34.60 3.37
C TRP A 18 -39.58 -34.36 3.56
N GLN A 19 -38.87 -34.04 2.48
CA GLN A 19 -37.53 -33.49 2.55
C GLN A 19 -37.66 -31.98 2.76
N ASP A 20 -37.44 -31.52 4.00
CA ASP A 20 -37.15 -30.11 4.27
C ASP A 20 -35.85 -29.73 3.53
N GLN A 21 -35.99 -29.06 2.39
CA GLN A 21 -34.86 -28.43 1.71
C GLN A 21 -34.40 -27.25 2.57
N ALA A 22 -33.28 -27.42 3.27
CA ALA A 22 -32.59 -26.34 3.95
C ALA A 22 -32.29 -25.21 2.94
N ALA A 23 -32.98 -24.07 3.09
CA ALA A 23 -32.81 -22.91 2.23
C ALA A 23 -31.34 -22.46 2.20
N ALA A 24 -30.80 -22.27 0.99
CA ALA A 24 -29.42 -21.83 0.79
C ALA A 24 -29.18 -20.48 1.48
N THR A 25 -28.17 -20.42 2.34
CA THR A 25 -27.81 -19.19 3.08
C THR A 25 -27.03 -18.26 2.15
N THR A 26 -27.58 -17.08 1.88
CA THR A 26 -26.93 -16.01 1.11
C THR A 26 -26.09 -15.14 2.04
N ARG A 27 -24.92 -14.70 1.56
CA ARG A 27 -24.02 -13.79 2.31
C ARG A 27 -23.66 -12.60 1.45
N VAL A 28 -23.63 -11.41 2.05
CA VAL A 28 -23.10 -10.19 1.46
C VAL A 28 -22.07 -9.58 2.41
N MET A 29 -20.96 -9.10 1.86
CA MET A 29 -19.97 -8.33 2.60
C MET A 29 -19.72 -7.01 1.88
N GLY A 30 -19.75 -5.91 2.62
CA GLY A 30 -19.56 -4.59 2.03
C GLY A 30 -19.50 -3.49 3.07
N THR A 31 -19.64 -2.26 2.60
CA THR A 31 -19.68 -1.04 3.42
C THR A 31 -21.11 -0.54 3.53
N VAL A 32 -21.56 -0.15 4.72
CA VAL A 32 -22.88 0.46 4.92
C VAL A 32 -22.88 1.84 4.27
N THR A 33 -23.84 2.08 3.38
CA THR A 33 -24.05 3.38 2.71
C THR A 33 -25.29 4.10 3.23
N ALA A 34 -26.27 3.35 3.74
CA ALA A 34 -27.43 3.88 4.45
C ALA A 34 -27.85 2.90 5.56
N ALA A 35 -28.38 3.43 6.66
CA ALA A 35 -28.95 2.67 7.75
C ALA A 35 -30.26 3.34 8.21
N SER A 36 -31.38 2.62 8.15
CA SER A 36 -32.68 3.13 8.60
C SER A 36 -33.46 2.06 9.36
N GLY A 37 -33.69 2.28 10.65
CA GLY A 37 -34.42 1.34 11.50
C GLY A 37 -33.80 -0.06 11.48
N ASN A 38 -34.48 -1.00 10.85
CA ASN A 38 -34.07 -2.39 10.71
C ASN A 38 -33.47 -2.74 9.33
N SER A 39 -33.21 -1.75 8.48
CA SER A 39 -32.64 -1.98 7.14
C SER A 39 -31.27 -1.31 6.98
N LEU A 40 -30.34 -2.00 6.33
CA LEU A 40 -29.03 -1.50 5.91
C LEU A 40 -28.90 -1.59 4.41
N THR A 41 -28.33 -0.56 3.79
CA THR A 41 -27.88 -0.64 2.40
C THR A 41 -26.38 -0.89 2.40
N VAL A 42 -25.98 -2.07 1.92
CA VAL A 42 -24.59 -2.52 1.91
C VAL A 42 -24.06 -2.48 0.49
N GLN A 43 -22.99 -1.72 0.26
CA GLN A 43 -22.28 -1.66 -1.01
C GLN A 43 -21.14 -2.69 -0.99
N PRO A 44 -21.22 -3.80 -1.74
CA PRO A 44 -20.12 -4.74 -1.86
C PRO A 44 -18.94 -4.10 -2.58
N ALA A 45 -17.74 -4.65 -2.39
CA ALA A 45 -16.54 -4.18 -3.09
C ALA A 45 -16.64 -4.32 -4.62
N GLN A 46 -17.47 -5.25 -5.09
CA GLN A 46 -17.80 -5.47 -6.50
C GLN A 46 -19.30 -5.77 -6.61
N GLY A 47 -20.01 -5.09 -7.49
CA GLY A 47 -21.46 -5.25 -7.70
C GLY A 47 -22.30 -4.09 -7.18
N SER A 48 -23.61 -4.20 -7.32
CA SER A 48 -24.57 -3.17 -6.89
C SER A 48 -24.85 -3.22 -5.40
N ALA A 49 -25.31 -2.11 -4.84
CA ALA A 49 -25.77 -2.05 -3.46
C ALA A 49 -26.90 -3.06 -3.19
N VAL A 50 -26.84 -3.71 -2.03
CA VAL A 50 -27.80 -4.73 -1.58
C VAL A 50 -28.50 -4.24 -0.32
N THR A 51 -29.82 -4.31 -0.32
CA THR A 51 -30.64 -4.03 0.87
C THR A 51 -30.65 -5.25 1.79
N VAL A 52 -30.29 -5.04 3.05
CA VAL A 52 -30.25 -6.04 4.11
C VAL A 52 -31.29 -5.69 5.14
N SER A 53 -32.31 -6.52 5.28
CA SER A 53 -33.32 -6.43 6.34
C SER A 53 -32.86 -7.23 7.55
N VAL A 54 -32.90 -6.62 8.73
CA VAL A 54 -32.41 -7.18 9.99
C VAL A 54 -33.60 -7.32 10.96
N PRO A 55 -34.32 -8.47 10.97
CA PRO A 55 -35.41 -8.70 11.90
C PRO A 55 -34.94 -8.72 13.36
N SER A 56 -35.85 -8.51 14.31
CA SER A 56 -35.54 -8.46 15.75
C SER A 56 -34.93 -9.75 16.32
N GLY A 57 -35.12 -10.90 15.66
CA GLY A 57 -34.47 -12.17 16.00
C GLY A 57 -33.07 -12.37 15.41
N ALA A 58 -32.57 -11.41 14.61
CA ALA A 58 -31.25 -11.52 14.01
C ALA A 58 -30.14 -11.29 15.04
N ARG A 59 -29.06 -12.06 14.94
CA ARG A 59 -27.87 -11.86 15.77
C ARG A 59 -27.04 -10.74 15.17
N VAL A 60 -26.87 -9.65 15.90
CA VAL A 60 -26.00 -8.54 15.52
C VAL A 60 -24.75 -8.58 16.39
N LEU A 61 -23.59 -8.75 15.76
CA LEU A 61 -22.31 -8.93 16.42
C LEU A 61 -21.31 -7.88 15.91
N ARG A 62 -20.40 -7.46 16.78
CA ARG A 62 -19.22 -6.66 16.45
C ARG A 62 -17.99 -7.55 16.43
N LEU A 63 -17.14 -7.35 15.44
CA LEU A 63 -15.78 -7.87 15.41
C LEU A 63 -14.78 -6.72 15.36
N GLU A 64 -13.68 -6.88 16.09
CA GLU A 64 -12.52 -6.03 15.93
C GLU A 64 -11.77 -6.35 14.63
N PRO A 65 -11.05 -5.38 14.03
CA PRO A 65 -10.22 -5.63 12.87
C PRO A 65 -9.20 -6.75 13.11
N GLY A 66 -9.00 -7.60 12.11
CA GLY A 66 -8.08 -8.75 12.17
C GLY A 66 -8.69 -10.05 12.71
N GLN A 67 -9.84 -9.98 13.37
CA GLN A 67 -10.58 -11.18 13.78
C GLN A 67 -11.24 -11.86 12.57
N LYS A 68 -10.96 -13.15 12.39
CA LYS A 68 -11.51 -13.97 11.29
C LYS A 68 -12.61 -14.93 11.75
N THR A 69 -12.83 -15.04 13.06
CA THR A 69 -13.79 -15.97 13.66
C THR A 69 -14.79 -15.23 14.55
N LEU A 70 -15.97 -15.82 14.75
CA LEU A 70 -17.02 -15.25 15.58
C LEU A 70 -16.81 -15.51 17.08
N SER A 71 -15.75 -16.22 17.47
CA SER A 71 -15.48 -16.58 18.86
C SER A 71 -15.16 -15.36 19.74
N ALA A 72 -14.57 -14.32 19.15
CA ALA A 72 -14.27 -13.06 19.82
C ALA A 72 -15.34 -11.99 19.56
N ALA A 73 -16.48 -12.34 18.96
CA ALA A 73 -17.51 -11.40 18.58
C ALA A 73 -18.37 -10.98 19.78
N THR A 74 -18.65 -9.69 19.91
CA THR A 74 -19.48 -9.14 20.98
C THR A 74 -20.85 -8.77 20.44
N PRO A 75 -21.96 -9.14 21.11
CA PRO A 75 -23.28 -8.66 20.71
C PRO A 75 -23.36 -7.14 20.79
N ILE A 76 -23.87 -6.50 19.73
CA ILE A 76 -24.14 -5.06 19.71
C ILE A 76 -25.57 -4.81 19.22
N PRO A 77 -26.22 -3.72 19.66
CA PRO A 77 -27.50 -3.32 19.11
C PRO A 77 -27.37 -2.78 17.67
N MET A 78 -28.44 -2.89 16.89
CA MET A 78 -28.47 -2.46 15.49
C MET A 78 -28.16 -0.97 15.29
N ASN A 79 -28.56 -0.13 16.25
CA ASN A 79 -28.33 1.32 16.22
C ASN A 79 -26.85 1.71 16.39
N GLU A 80 -25.97 0.78 16.76
CA GLU A 80 -24.53 1.01 16.79
C GLU A 80 -23.86 0.82 15.43
N ILE A 81 -24.56 0.31 14.42
CA ILE A 81 -24.08 0.21 13.04
C ILE A 81 -24.33 1.54 12.34
N SER A 82 -23.26 2.16 11.86
CA SER A 82 -23.30 3.46 11.20
C SER A 82 -22.89 3.38 9.74
N VAL A 83 -23.25 4.41 8.97
CA VAL A 83 -22.77 4.59 7.59
C VAL A 83 -21.24 4.64 7.58
N GLY A 84 -20.63 3.86 6.70
CA GLY A 84 -19.18 3.68 6.60
C GLY A 84 -18.63 2.45 7.33
N ASP A 85 -19.42 1.76 8.16
CA ASP A 85 -19.01 0.50 8.78
C ASP A 85 -18.94 -0.63 7.76
N ARG A 86 -18.04 -1.59 8.02
CA ARG A 86 -17.92 -2.81 7.22
C ARG A 86 -18.81 -3.87 7.82
N VAL A 87 -19.71 -4.45 7.04
CA VAL A 87 -20.66 -5.46 7.50
C VAL A 87 -20.61 -6.71 6.64
N LEU A 88 -20.69 -7.86 7.31
CA LEU A 88 -21.07 -9.13 6.71
C LEU A 88 -22.49 -9.46 7.18
N ALA A 89 -23.42 -9.58 6.24
CA ALA A 89 -24.77 -10.04 6.52
C ALA A 89 -24.98 -11.42 5.90
N SER A 90 -25.57 -12.33 6.67
CA SER A 90 -25.84 -13.70 6.28
C SER A 90 -27.30 -14.03 6.60
N GLY A 91 -28.01 -14.58 5.63
CA GLY A 91 -29.46 -14.76 5.73
C GLY A 91 -30.07 -15.50 4.56
N THR A 92 -31.38 -15.36 4.40
CA THR A 92 -32.12 -15.86 3.25
C THR A 92 -32.27 -14.74 2.21
N ALA A 93 -32.27 -15.09 0.93
CA ALA A 93 -32.56 -14.11 -0.12
C ALA A 93 -33.98 -13.57 0.02
N ALA A 94 -34.12 -12.25 -0.05
CA ALA A 94 -35.40 -11.56 -0.04
C ALA A 94 -35.89 -11.30 -1.47
N SER A 95 -37.20 -11.09 -1.63
CA SER A 95 -37.81 -10.71 -2.91
C SER A 95 -37.20 -9.37 -3.40
N GLY A 96 -36.68 -9.33 -4.63
CA GLY A 96 -36.08 -8.12 -5.20
C GLY A 96 -34.57 -7.98 -5.02
N GLY A 97 -33.85 -9.06 -4.68
CA GLY A 97 -32.37 -9.07 -4.63
C GLY A 97 -31.76 -8.60 -3.31
N GLY A 98 -32.58 -8.40 -2.28
CA GLY A 98 -32.13 -8.14 -0.91
C GLY A 98 -31.83 -9.40 -0.10
N ILE A 99 -31.46 -9.23 1.18
CA ILE A 99 -31.22 -10.32 2.13
C ILE A 99 -31.98 -10.07 3.43
N ASP A 100 -32.73 -11.08 3.88
CA ASP A 100 -33.28 -11.13 5.24
C ASP A 100 -32.23 -11.77 6.17
N ALA A 101 -31.45 -10.92 6.84
CA ALA A 101 -30.30 -11.33 7.63
C ALA A 101 -30.72 -12.05 8.92
N ARG A 102 -30.13 -13.21 9.18
CA ARG A 102 -30.21 -13.90 10.48
C ARG A 102 -28.97 -13.61 11.34
N LEU A 103 -27.88 -13.21 10.69
CA LEU A 103 -26.63 -12.82 11.32
C LEU A 103 -26.08 -11.58 10.60
N VAL A 104 -25.78 -10.54 11.37
CA VAL A 104 -25.07 -9.35 10.93
C VAL A 104 -23.82 -9.22 11.78
N VAL A 105 -22.67 -9.10 11.12
CA VAL A 105 -21.38 -8.91 11.77
C VAL A 105 -20.83 -7.57 11.28
N ALA A 106 -20.75 -6.61 12.19
CA ALA A 106 -20.23 -5.28 11.93
C ALA A 106 -18.78 -5.15 12.41
N MET A 107 -17.99 -4.41 11.64
CA MET A 107 -16.66 -3.95 11.99
C MET A 107 -16.68 -2.44 11.81
N LYS A 108 -16.54 -1.70 12.92
CA LYS A 108 -16.71 -0.25 12.92
C LYS A 108 -15.60 0.42 12.12
N LYS A 109 -15.94 1.49 11.40
CA LYS A 109 -14.97 2.31 10.67
C LYS A 109 -13.91 2.90 11.62
N SER A 110 -14.32 3.31 12.82
CA SER A 110 -13.43 3.85 13.85
C SER A 110 -12.38 2.84 14.28
N ASP A 111 -12.77 1.60 14.49
CA ASP A 111 -11.87 0.53 14.96
C ASP A 111 -10.84 0.21 13.88
N ILE A 112 -11.30 0.14 12.61
CA ILE A 112 -10.42 -0.03 11.45
C ILE A 112 -9.40 1.11 11.37
N ALA A 113 -9.85 2.36 11.54
CA ALA A 113 -8.96 3.52 11.51
C ALA A 113 -7.95 3.52 12.67
N GLN A 114 -8.39 3.17 13.89
CA GLN A 114 -7.53 3.06 15.05
C GLN A 114 -6.48 1.95 14.87
N GLN A 115 -6.89 0.78 14.36
CA GLN A 115 -5.97 -0.32 14.06
C GLN A 115 -4.95 0.08 12.99
N GLN A 116 -5.38 0.73 11.91
CA GLN A 116 -4.48 1.22 10.86
C GLN A 116 -3.47 2.24 11.43
N GLN A 117 -3.92 3.15 12.28
CA GLN A 117 -3.04 4.13 12.90
C GLN A 117 -2.06 3.48 13.88
N ALA A 118 -2.50 2.47 14.63
CA ALA A 118 -1.64 1.70 15.52
C ALA A 118 -0.58 0.91 14.74
N GLU A 119 -1.00 0.25 13.65
CA GLU A 119 -0.10 -0.45 12.76
C GLU A 119 0.90 0.52 12.13
N GLU A 120 0.46 1.68 11.63
CA GLU A 120 1.36 2.69 11.08
C GLU A 120 2.38 3.20 12.12
N ARG A 121 1.95 3.42 13.37
CA ARG A 121 2.84 3.79 14.47
C ARG A 121 3.84 2.69 14.78
N ALA A 122 3.42 1.42 14.85
CA ALA A 122 4.32 0.29 15.06
C ALA A 122 5.34 0.16 13.92
N TRP A 123 4.92 0.33 12.67
CA TRP A 123 5.82 0.37 11.52
C TRP A 123 6.81 1.54 11.59
N GLN A 124 6.47 2.65 12.23
CA GLN A 124 7.35 3.82 12.41
C GLN A 124 8.30 3.68 13.61
N GLN A 125 7.85 3.07 14.71
CA GLN A 125 8.60 2.95 15.96
C GLN A 125 9.46 1.68 16.01
N ASP A 126 8.89 0.55 15.61
CA ASP A 126 9.47 -0.80 15.71
C ASP A 126 9.88 -1.36 14.34
N GLY A 127 9.87 -0.49 13.33
CA GLY A 127 10.21 -0.83 11.97
C GLY A 127 11.59 -0.33 11.56
N VAL A 128 12.19 -1.06 10.61
CA VAL A 128 13.40 -0.66 9.88
C VAL A 128 13.14 -0.67 8.40
N GLY A 129 13.87 0.16 7.67
CA GLY A 129 13.73 0.27 6.23
C GLY A 129 15.07 0.54 5.57
N GLY A 130 15.26 -0.01 4.37
CA GLY A 130 16.50 0.18 3.63
C GLY A 130 16.54 -0.55 2.30
N ILE A 131 17.71 -0.49 1.68
CA ILE A 131 17.99 -1.22 0.44
C ILE A 131 18.61 -2.57 0.80
N VAL A 132 18.10 -3.65 0.23
CA VAL A 132 18.64 -4.99 0.45
C VAL A 132 20.07 -5.08 -0.10
N LYS A 133 21.05 -5.38 0.76
CA LYS A 133 22.44 -5.67 0.36
C LYS A 133 22.60 -7.13 -0.02
N SER A 134 22.08 -8.02 0.81
CA SER A 134 22.18 -9.47 0.63
C SER A 134 21.00 -10.17 1.32
N VAL A 135 20.68 -11.36 0.82
CA VAL A 135 19.66 -12.25 1.38
C VAL A 135 20.29 -13.63 1.53
N ASP A 136 20.20 -14.20 2.72
CA ASP A 136 20.49 -15.60 2.99
C ASP A 136 19.17 -16.31 3.29
N VAL A 137 18.67 -17.03 2.28
CA VAL A 137 17.40 -17.77 2.37
C VAL A 137 17.51 -18.95 3.34
N SER A 138 18.70 -19.57 3.45
CA SER A 138 18.92 -20.73 4.31
C SER A 138 18.98 -20.35 5.79
N ALA A 139 19.63 -19.23 6.10
CA ALA A 139 19.70 -18.69 7.45
C ALA A 139 18.47 -17.84 7.83
N GLY A 140 17.60 -17.52 6.87
CA GLY A 140 16.47 -16.64 7.10
C GLY A 140 16.88 -15.21 7.45
N THR A 141 17.96 -14.69 6.83
CA THR A 141 18.50 -13.36 7.15
C THR A 141 18.59 -12.46 5.94
N ILE A 142 18.33 -11.17 6.16
CA ILE A 142 18.42 -10.12 5.15
C ILE A 142 19.29 -9.01 5.72
N VAL A 143 20.27 -8.53 4.97
CA VAL A 143 21.08 -7.38 5.36
C VAL A 143 20.57 -6.16 4.61
N LEU A 144 20.11 -5.15 5.34
CA LEU A 144 19.69 -3.87 4.79
C LEU A 144 20.82 -2.84 4.89
N ALA A 145 20.94 -2.02 3.86
CA ALA A 145 21.62 -0.73 3.90
C ALA A 145 20.63 0.31 4.42
N GLU A 146 20.84 0.78 5.64
CA GLU A 146 20.10 1.89 6.22
C GLU A 146 21.05 3.09 6.36
N ALA A 147 20.99 4.01 5.40
CA ALA A 147 21.91 5.14 5.31
C ALA A 147 23.40 4.74 5.47
N ALA A 148 24.02 5.05 6.61
CA ALA A 148 25.43 4.78 6.89
C ALA A 148 25.68 3.46 7.64
N GLN A 149 24.64 2.75 8.08
CA GLN A 149 24.73 1.55 8.89
C GLN A 149 24.04 0.36 8.20
N SER A 150 24.43 -0.86 8.59
CA SER A 150 23.76 -2.07 8.12
C SER A 150 22.85 -2.60 9.23
N VAL A 151 21.64 -3.03 8.86
CA VAL A 151 20.71 -3.69 9.78
C VAL A 151 20.46 -5.12 9.31
N ILE A 152 20.47 -6.07 10.23
CA ILE A 152 20.18 -7.48 9.97
C ILE A 152 18.72 -7.73 10.33
N VAL A 153 17.92 -8.15 9.35
CA VAL A 153 16.54 -8.59 9.54
C VAL A 153 16.52 -10.11 9.54
N LYS A 154 16.03 -10.72 10.62
CA LYS A 154 15.82 -12.17 10.77
C LYS A 154 14.35 -12.51 10.53
N THR A 155 14.10 -13.54 9.74
CA THR A 155 12.76 -14.08 9.50
C THR A 155 12.53 -15.36 10.29
N THR A 156 11.28 -15.60 10.67
CA THR A 156 10.79 -16.84 11.26
C THR A 156 9.74 -17.47 10.32
N PRO A 157 9.31 -18.72 10.56
CA PRO A 157 8.20 -19.32 9.81
C PRO A 157 6.87 -18.54 9.91
N SER A 158 6.72 -17.68 10.93
CA SER A 158 5.55 -16.83 11.14
C SER A 158 5.67 -15.45 10.51
N THR A 159 6.82 -15.09 9.93
CA THR A 159 7.00 -13.78 9.29
C THR A 159 6.09 -13.64 8.09
N GLU A 160 5.20 -12.64 8.10
CA GLU A 160 4.42 -12.28 6.92
C GLU A 160 5.30 -11.55 5.92
N ILE A 161 5.46 -12.09 4.72
CA ILE A 161 6.24 -11.44 3.65
C ILE A 161 5.28 -11.01 2.55
N ARG A 162 5.30 -9.71 2.22
CA ARG A 162 4.50 -9.13 1.14
C ARG A 162 5.37 -8.36 0.15
N GLN A 163 4.97 -8.39 -1.12
CA GLN A 163 5.60 -7.63 -2.19
C GLN A 163 4.59 -6.64 -2.76
N TYR A 164 4.99 -5.38 -2.90
CA TYR A 164 4.19 -4.38 -3.62
C TYR A 164 3.98 -4.81 -5.08
N ALA A 165 2.78 -4.55 -5.60
CA ALA A 165 2.51 -4.76 -7.01
C ALA A 165 3.42 -3.88 -7.88
N SER A 166 3.77 -4.34 -9.10
CA SER A 166 4.66 -3.60 -10.01
C SER A 166 4.16 -2.20 -10.38
N ASN A 167 2.90 -1.88 -10.13
CA ASN A 167 2.28 -0.59 -10.44
C ASN A 167 1.69 0.13 -9.21
N SER A 168 1.93 -0.37 -7.99
CA SER A 168 1.38 0.24 -6.78
C SER A 168 2.31 0.10 -5.59
N VAL A 169 2.45 1.18 -4.83
CA VAL A 169 3.16 1.19 -3.54
C VAL A 169 2.19 1.20 -2.35
N ALA A 170 0.90 1.00 -2.59
CA ALA A 170 -0.08 0.95 -1.53
C ALA A 170 -0.01 -0.41 -0.84
N PHE A 171 0.06 -0.41 0.50
CA PHE A 171 0.14 -1.65 1.29
C PHE A 171 -1.03 -2.60 1.04
N ARG A 172 -2.22 -2.05 0.71
CA ARG A 172 -3.42 -2.83 0.35
C ARG A 172 -3.25 -3.68 -0.90
N ASP A 173 -2.37 -3.25 -1.82
CA ASP A 173 -2.12 -3.93 -3.09
C ASP A 173 -0.91 -4.88 -2.98
N ALA A 174 -0.26 -4.93 -1.82
CA ALA A 174 0.87 -5.82 -1.59
C ALA A 174 0.37 -7.27 -1.51
N GLN A 175 0.97 -8.13 -2.31
CA GLN A 175 0.63 -9.55 -2.41
C GLN A 175 1.53 -10.40 -1.53
N SER A 176 1.03 -11.52 -1.03
CA SER A 176 1.87 -12.49 -0.32
C SER A 176 3.05 -12.94 -1.18
N SER A 177 4.22 -13.01 -0.59
CA SER A 177 5.47 -13.36 -1.27
C SER A 177 6.36 -14.20 -0.35
N THR A 178 7.58 -14.50 -0.80
CA THR A 178 8.53 -15.37 -0.09
C THR A 178 9.89 -14.70 0.06
N LEU A 179 10.70 -15.20 1.01
CA LEU A 179 12.06 -14.71 1.21
C LEU A 179 12.93 -14.83 -0.06
N ALA A 180 12.71 -15.88 -0.85
CA ALA A 180 13.45 -16.12 -2.10
C ALA A 180 13.14 -15.10 -3.21
N ALA A 181 12.00 -14.39 -3.12
CA ALA A 181 11.66 -13.35 -4.08
C ALA A 181 12.39 -12.02 -3.81
N ILE A 182 12.96 -11.84 -2.61
CA ILE A 182 13.69 -10.65 -2.21
C ILE A 182 15.08 -10.67 -2.84
N LYS A 183 15.43 -9.61 -3.57
CA LYS A 183 16.71 -9.50 -4.28
C LYS A 183 17.56 -8.34 -3.75
N PRO A 184 18.89 -8.45 -3.81
CA PRO A 184 19.77 -7.30 -3.61
C PRO A 184 19.35 -6.12 -4.49
N GLY A 185 19.31 -4.93 -3.90
CA GLY A 185 18.84 -3.69 -4.55
C GLY A 185 17.35 -3.38 -4.37
N ALA A 186 16.53 -4.34 -3.92
CA ALA A 186 15.13 -4.07 -3.59
C ALA A 186 15.03 -3.11 -2.39
N GLN A 187 13.97 -2.30 -2.33
CA GLN A 187 13.64 -1.61 -1.07
C GLN A 187 12.79 -2.50 -0.20
N LEU A 188 13.09 -2.50 1.09
CA LEU A 188 12.42 -3.34 2.06
C LEU A 188 12.11 -2.54 3.33
N ARG A 189 10.95 -2.81 3.91
CA ARG A 189 10.58 -2.43 5.27
C ARG A 189 10.26 -3.70 6.05
N ALA A 190 10.77 -3.78 7.27
CA ALA A 190 10.44 -4.84 8.21
C ALA A 190 9.99 -4.22 9.52
N LYS A 191 9.09 -4.88 10.24
CA LYS A 191 8.78 -4.57 11.64
C LYS A 191 8.86 -5.82 12.49
N GLY A 192 9.25 -5.65 13.74
CA GLY A 192 9.23 -6.68 14.77
C GLY A 192 8.20 -6.36 15.85
N ASP A 193 8.21 -7.14 16.92
CA ASP A 193 7.47 -6.83 18.16
C ASP A 193 8.22 -5.82 19.05
N GLN A 194 9.51 -5.61 18.75
CA GLN A 194 10.40 -4.70 19.44
C GLN A 194 11.28 -3.98 18.41
N PRO A 195 11.77 -2.77 18.72
CA PRO A 195 12.72 -2.07 17.88
C PRO A 195 14.04 -2.85 17.78
N PRO A 196 14.88 -2.56 16.77
CA PRO A 196 16.12 -3.29 16.56
C PRO A 196 17.08 -3.12 17.74
N ALA A 197 17.59 -4.23 18.26
CA ALA A 197 18.68 -4.24 19.23
C ALA A 197 20.00 -4.54 18.50
N ASP A 198 21.04 -3.75 18.75
CA ASP A 198 22.38 -3.94 18.17
C ASP A 198 22.40 -4.05 16.63
N GLY A 199 21.48 -3.36 15.96
CA GLY A 199 21.33 -3.42 14.50
C GLY A 199 20.71 -4.72 13.98
N THR A 200 20.07 -5.51 14.84
CA THR A 200 19.34 -6.72 14.45
C THR A 200 17.85 -6.60 14.80
N LEU A 201 16.98 -6.95 13.85
CA LEU A 201 15.53 -6.99 14.02
C LEU A 201 15.01 -8.41 13.71
N THR A 202 14.22 -8.99 14.61
CA THR A 202 13.42 -10.19 14.29
C THR A 202 12.07 -9.74 13.75
N ALA A 203 11.80 -10.01 12.47
CA ALA A 203 10.63 -9.48 11.79
C ALA A 203 9.39 -10.37 11.96
N ASN A 204 8.27 -9.76 12.36
CA ASN A 204 6.94 -10.38 12.27
C ASN A 204 6.28 -10.08 10.90
N ALA A 205 6.66 -8.98 10.25
CA ALA A 205 6.18 -8.60 8.94
C ALA A 205 7.27 -7.92 8.11
N ILE A 206 7.29 -8.24 6.82
CA ILE A 206 8.18 -7.69 5.80
C ILE A 206 7.33 -7.25 4.62
N VAL A 207 7.61 -6.04 4.13
CA VAL A 207 7.08 -5.55 2.86
C VAL A 207 8.24 -5.08 2.01
N PHE A 208 8.32 -5.54 0.78
CA PHE A 208 9.38 -5.14 -0.14
C PHE A 208 8.82 -4.76 -1.52
N GLY A 209 9.64 -4.06 -2.29
CA GLY A 209 9.32 -3.71 -3.66
C GLY A 209 10.57 -3.43 -4.46
N ASP A 210 10.48 -3.66 -5.76
CA ASP A 210 11.52 -3.29 -6.69
C ASP A 210 11.29 -1.83 -7.09
N PHE A 211 12.32 -1.00 -6.90
CA PHE A 211 12.26 0.41 -7.27
C PHE A 211 13.51 0.81 -8.03
N GLN A 212 13.28 1.60 -9.06
CA GLN A 212 14.33 2.17 -9.90
C GLN A 212 14.49 3.65 -9.56
N ASN A 213 15.74 4.07 -9.39
CA ASN A 213 16.10 5.46 -9.22
C ASN A 213 16.65 5.98 -10.55
N ILE A 214 15.98 6.97 -11.12
CA ILE A 214 16.31 7.52 -12.43
C ILE A 214 16.73 8.97 -12.24
N ALA A 215 17.98 9.27 -12.54
CA ALA A 215 18.46 10.64 -12.69
C ALA A 215 18.47 10.95 -14.18
N GLY A 216 17.62 11.88 -14.63
CA GLY A 216 17.29 11.96 -16.04
C GLY A 216 16.92 13.34 -16.55
N MET A 217 16.85 13.45 -17.86
CA MET A 217 16.36 14.62 -18.57
C MET A 217 15.03 14.29 -19.24
N VAL A 218 14.01 15.13 -19.06
CA VAL A 218 12.71 14.92 -19.69
C VAL A 218 12.85 15.00 -21.22
N MET A 219 12.41 13.96 -21.92
CA MET A 219 12.38 13.90 -23.38
C MET A 219 11.00 14.28 -23.93
N ASN A 220 9.95 13.79 -23.28
CA ASN A 220 8.57 14.01 -23.69
C ASN A 220 7.64 13.98 -22.46
N VAL A 221 6.61 14.81 -22.48
CA VAL A 221 5.54 14.85 -21.47
C VAL A 221 4.22 14.72 -22.21
N ASN A 222 3.40 13.76 -21.81
CA ASN A 222 2.06 13.58 -22.37
C ASN A 222 1.03 13.61 -21.22
N PRO A 223 0.47 14.79 -20.91
CA PRO A 223 -0.53 14.93 -19.85
C PRO A 223 -1.78 14.10 -20.11
N SER A 224 -2.26 14.03 -21.37
CA SER A 224 -3.48 13.29 -21.73
C SER A 224 -3.31 11.78 -21.53
N ALA A 225 -2.16 11.22 -21.91
CA ALA A 225 -1.85 9.81 -21.69
C ALA A 225 -1.27 9.53 -20.29
N HIS A 226 -1.08 10.57 -19.46
CA HIS A 226 -0.42 10.48 -18.15
C HIS A 226 0.94 9.77 -18.20
N THR A 227 1.74 10.08 -19.22
CA THR A 227 3.07 9.47 -19.40
C THR A 227 4.17 10.51 -19.47
N LEU A 228 5.35 10.11 -18.98
CA LEU A 228 6.57 10.89 -19.00
C LEU A 228 7.69 10.01 -19.57
N THR A 229 8.38 10.49 -20.60
CA THR A 229 9.59 9.84 -21.11
C THR A 229 10.81 10.61 -20.65
N VAL A 230 11.72 9.93 -19.97
CA VAL A 230 12.96 10.49 -19.41
C VAL A 230 14.15 9.79 -20.04
N LYS A 231 15.17 10.55 -20.45
CA LYS A 231 16.48 10.00 -20.78
C LYS A 231 17.22 9.74 -19.48
N ASP A 232 17.38 8.47 -19.12
CA ASP A 232 18.19 8.09 -17.96
C ASP A 232 19.66 8.44 -18.23
N LEU A 233 20.27 9.23 -17.34
CA LEU A 233 21.66 9.65 -17.46
C LEU A 233 22.64 8.52 -17.14
N ALA A 234 22.22 7.49 -16.41
CA ALA A 234 23.05 6.32 -16.10
C ALA A 234 23.13 5.38 -17.30
N THR A 235 21.99 4.90 -17.80
CA THR A 235 21.93 3.94 -18.91
C THR A 235 21.99 4.59 -20.29
N LYS A 236 21.79 5.91 -20.39
CA LYS A 236 21.62 6.68 -21.63
C LYS A 236 20.39 6.28 -22.46
N LYS A 237 19.51 5.45 -21.93
CA LYS A 237 18.31 4.95 -22.62
C LYS A 237 17.08 5.78 -22.26
N PRO A 238 16.10 5.91 -23.18
CA PRO A 238 14.80 6.45 -22.84
C PRO A 238 14.04 5.47 -21.94
N VAL A 239 13.42 5.98 -20.89
CA VAL A 239 12.53 5.25 -19.99
C VAL A 239 11.18 5.97 -19.99
N THR A 240 10.12 5.26 -20.35
CA THR A 240 8.75 5.77 -20.27
C THR A 240 8.13 5.33 -18.96
N LEU A 241 7.53 6.29 -18.26
CA LEU A 241 6.89 6.10 -16.96
C LEU A 241 5.43 6.56 -17.04
N THR A 242 4.55 5.80 -16.40
CA THR A 242 3.18 6.22 -16.11
C THR A 242 3.17 7.10 -14.88
N ILE A 243 2.37 8.16 -14.94
CA ILE A 243 2.07 9.05 -13.83
C ILE A 243 0.64 8.75 -13.38
N GLN A 244 0.45 8.48 -12.10
CA GLN A 244 -0.86 8.22 -11.52
C GLN A 244 -1.30 9.38 -10.63
N SER A 245 -2.57 9.40 -10.24
CA SER A 245 -3.12 10.43 -9.35
C SER A 245 -2.43 10.48 -7.99
N TRP A 246 -1.83 9.37 -7.54
CA TRP A 246 -1.06 9.29 -6.30
C TRP A 246 0.44 9.55 -6.49
N THR A 247 0.92 9.74 -7.73
CA THR A 247 2.33 10.09 -7.99
C THR A 247 2.66 11.45 -7.39
N GLN A 248 3.69 11.50 -6.56
CA GLN A 248 4.14 12.74 -5.93
C GLN A 248 5.05 13.52 -6.88
N LEU A 249 4.49 14.51 -7.57
CA LEU A 249 5.22 15.44 -8.43
C LEU A 249 5.60 16.68 -7.63
N ARG A 250 6.90 16.92 -7.44
CA ARG A 250 7.43 18.05 -6.67
C ARG A 250 8.47 18.81 -7.47
N LYS A 251 8.57 20.12 -7.24
CA LYS A 251 9.60 20.99 -7.82
C LYS A 251 10.46 21.58 -6.71
N LEU A 252 11.76 21.36 -6.83
CA LEU A 252 12.74 21.94 -5.92
C LEU A 252 12.91 23.43 -6.25
N PRO A 253 12.82 24.35 -5.26
CA PRO A 253 13.11 25.76 -5.50
C PRO A 253 14.55 25.94 -6.00
N GLY A 254 14.74 26.74 -7.05
CA GLY A 254 16.04 26.86 -7.73
C GLY A 254 17.20 27.29 -6.82
N GLN A 255 16.93 28.15 -5.81
CA GLN A 255 17.94 28.56 -4.83
C GLN A 255 18.40 27.38 -3.95
N VAL A 256 17.48 26.51 -3.56
CA VAL A 256 17.78 25.31 -2.76
C VAL A 256 18.56 24.30 -3.60
N ALA A 257 18.13 24.07 -4.85
CA ALA A 257 18.84 23.18 -5.78
C ALA A 257 20.30 23.61 -6.01
N LYS A 258 20.52 24.92 -6.22
CA LYS A 258 21.87 25.50 -6.35
C LYS A 258 22.70 25.30 -5.10
N MET A 259 22.14 25.58 -3.92
CA MET A 259 22.84 25.38 -2.64
C MET A 259 23.27 23.93 -2.43
N VAL A 260 22.37 22.97 -2.70
CA VAL A 260 22.67 21.54 -2.62
C VAL A 260 23.76 21.16 -3.63
N GLY A 261 23.63 21.59 -4.89
CA GLY A 261 24.63 21.35 -5.93
C GLY A 261 26.02 21.90 -5.58
N MET A 262 26.11 23.13 -5.09
CA MET A 262 27.37 23.75 -4.65
C MET A 262 27.98 22.96 -3.48
N ARG A 263 27.18 22.57 -2.49
CA ARG A 263 27.66 21.74 -1.36
C ARG A 263 28.20 20.40 -1.83
N MET A 264 27.54 19.77 -2.80
CA MET A 264 28.01 18.51 -3.39
C MET A 264 29.33 18.68 -4.15
N GLN A 265 29.49 19.76 -4.92
CA GLN A 265 30.75 20.07 -5.59
C GLN A 265 31.88 20.31 -4.57
N ALA A 266 31.61 21.06 -3.50
CA ALA A 266 32.58 21.28 -2.43
C ALA A 266 33.02 19.98 -1.74
N MET A 267 32.12 19.02 -1.54
CA MET A 267 32.44 17.69 -1.00
C MET A 267 33.32 16.87 -1.96
N LYS A 268 33.13 17.03 -3.28
CA LYS A 268 33.99 16.41 -4.30
C LYS A 268 35.41 16.98 -4.29
N HIS A 269 35.56 18.28 -4.02
CA HIS A 269 36.87 18.93 -3.95
C HIS A 269 37.61 18.67 -2.62
N LYS A 270 36.91 18.45 -1.51
CA LYS A 270 37.53 18.04 -0.23
C LYS A 270 38.11 16.63 -0.24
N SER A 271 37.72 15.74 -1.15
CA SER A 271 38.31 14.39 -1.27
C SER A 271 39.56 14.35 -2.17
N GLN A 272 39.96 15.46 -2.79
CA GLN A 272 41.12 15.54 -3.70
C GLN A 272 42.26 16.44 -3.19
N GLY A 273 42.16 16.97 -1.96
CA GLY A 273 43.24 17.74 -1.37
C GLY A 273 43.17 17.77 0.15
N ALA A 274 43.83 16.82 0.81
CA ALA A 274 44.45 17.00 2.14
C ALA A 274 45.11 15.68 2.62
N HIS A 275 46.40 15.52 2.34
CA HIS A 275 47.31 14.86 3.28
C HIS A 275 47.63 15.89 4.38
N GLY A 276 46.72 16.05 5.34
CA GLY A 276 46.89 17.00 6.45
C GLY A 276 46.39 16.38 7.74
N HIS A 277 47.31 16.03 8.62
CA HIS A 277 47.06 15.49 9.95
C HIS A 277 46.31 16.52 10.81
N GLY A 278 45.10 16.18 11.25
CA GLY A 278 44.36 16.90 12.28
C GLY A 278 43.43 15.93 13.01
N PRO A 279 43.51 15.81 14.35
CA PRO A 279 42.74 14.81 15.08
C PRO A 279 41.31 15.32 15.31
N GLY A 280 40.32 14.48 14.97
CA GLY A 280 38.95 14.58 15.49
C GLY A 280 37.89 15.09 14.52
N GLY A 281 36.93 14.21 14.18
CA GLY A 281 35.57 14.61 13.82
C GLY A 281 35.17 14.47 12.35
N ALA A 282 35.37 13.32 11.71
CA ALA A 282 34.90 13.08 10.35
C ALA A 282 34.15 11.74 10.21
N ALA A 283 33.09 11.53 11.00
CA ALA A 283 32.21 10.36 10.82
C ALA A 283 30.71 10.61 11.13
N SER A 284 30.27 11.85 11.36
CA SER A 284 28.90 12.13 11.85
C SER A 284 28.01 12.96 10.90
N ASN A 285 28.50 13.38 9.73
CA ASN A 285 27.77 14.35 8.88
C ASN A 285 27.00 13.76 7.69
N GLY A 286 27.12 12.47 7.39
CA GLY A 286 26.31 11.80 6.35
C GLY A 286 24.85 11.64 6.77
N ALA A 287 24.61 11.20 8.00
CA ALA A 287 23.27 11.00 8.56
C ALA A 287 22.48 12.32 8.72
N ARG A 288 23.18 13.43 8.99
CA ARG A 288 22.56 14.78 9.07
C ARG A 288 22.17 15.35 7.71
N ALA A 289 22.81 14.94 6.62
CA ALA A 289 22.49 15.43 5.28
C ALA A 289 21.19 14.80 4.72
N GLY A 290 20.97 13.50 4.95
CA GLY A 290 19.74 12.80 4.54
C GLY A 290 18.48 13.36 5.22
N GLY A 291 18.51 13.53 6.54
CA GLY A 291 17.38 14.10 7.29
C GLY A 291 17.09 15.59 6.97
N ARG A 292 18.08 16.35 6.51
CA ARG A 292 17.89 17.74 6.05
C ARG A 292 17.28 17.81 4.65
N PHE A 293 17.61 16.87 3.78
CA PHE A 293 17.03 16.80 2.44
C PHE A 293 15.57 16.33 2.48
N ASN A 294 15.19 15.45 3.42
CA ASN A 294 13.78 15.07 3.60
C ASN A 294 12.88 16.28 3.91
N ARG A 295 13.31 17.15 4.84
CA ARG A 295 12.60 18.39 5.17
C ARG A 295 12.52 19.36 3.98
N VAL A 296 13.53 19.35 3.12
CA VAL A 296 13.52 20.15 1.88
C VAL A 296 12.51 19.57 0.88
N LEU A 297 12.43 18.24 0.76
CA LEU A 297 11.47 17.55 -0.10
C LEU A 297 10.03 17.76 0.37
N GLU A 298 9.77 17.71 1.68
CA GLU A 298 8.48 18.01 2.29
C GLU A 298 7.99 19.44 1.99
N ARG A 299 8.93 20.40 1.90
CA ARG A 299 8.65 21.81 1.57
C ARG A 299 8.68 22.10 0.07
N ALA A 300 9.05 21.14 -0.76
CA ALA A 300 9.06 21.32 -2.21
C ALA A 300 7.62 21.43 -2.72
N SER A 301 7.39 22.41 -3.60
CA SER A 301 6.07 22.71 -4.15
C SER A 301 5.56 21.53 -4.95
N VAL A 302 4.29 21.15 -4.73
CA VAL A 302 3.59 20.17 -5.57
C VAL A 302 3.29 20.83 -6.92
N ILE A 303 3.55 20.12 -8.02
CA ILE A 303 3.30 20.61 -9.38
C ILE A 303 2.47 19.59 -10.18
N PRO A 304 1.61 20.02 -11.12
CA PRO A 304 0.98 19.12 -12.08
C PRO A 304 1.99 18.60 -13.12
N LEU A 305 1.64 17.51 -13.80
CA LEU A 305 2.47 16.95 -14.89
C LEU A 305 2.70 17.95 -16.03
N SER A 306 1.73 18.85 -16.27
CA SER A 306 1.80 19.90 -17.29
C SER A 306 2.91 20.93 -17.05
N ASP A 307 3.43 21.04 -15.82
CA ASP A 307 4.50 21.98 -15.49
C ASP A 307 5.89 21.45 -15.85
N LEU A 308 5.99 20.17 -16.22
CA LEU A 308 7.21 19.56 -16.74
C LEU A 308 7.35 19.82 -18.23
N HIS A 309 8.56 20.14 -18.64
CA HIS A 309 8.90 20.45 -20.02
C HIS A 309 10.07 19.60 -20.50
N LYS A 310 10.14 19.39 -21.82
CA LYS A 310 11.29 18.76 -22.45
C LYS A 310 12.56 19.52 -22.10
N GLY A 311 13.56 18.79 -21.61
CA GLY A 311 14.84 19.35 -21.15
C GLY A 311 14.92 19.58 -19.65
N ASP A 312 13.82 19.47 -18.90
CA ASP A 312 13.86 19.57 -17.44
C ASP A 312 14.69 18.42 -16.84
N ALA A 313 15.49 18.74 -15.83
CA ALA A 313 16.19 17.73 -15.06
C ALA A 313 15.28 17.19 -13.95
N VAL A 314 15.23 15.86 -13.84
CA VAL A 314 14.40 15.16 -12.86
C VAL A 314 15.17 14.06 -12.14
N LEU A 315 14.83 13.87 -10.87
CA LEU A 315 15.11 12.67 -10.11
C LEU A 315 13.79 11.93 -9.90
N VAL A 316 13.73 10.66 -10.31
CA VAL A 316 12.51 9.86 -10.24
C VAL A 316 12.77 8.59 -9.47
N VAL A 317 11.85 8.26 -8.59
CA VAL A 317 11.67 6.91 -8.09
C VAL A 317 10.48 6.32 -8.81
N ALA A 318 10.67 5.15 -9.44
CA ALA A 318 9.61 4.45 -10.13
C ALA A 318 9.61 2.95 -9.79
N THR A 319 8.44 2.33 -9.85
CA THR A 319 8.35 0.87 -9.93
C THR A 319 8.78 0.40 -11.33
N PRO A 320 9.32 -0.82 -11.47
CA PRO A 320 9.63 -1.39 -12.77
C PRO A 320 8.35 -1.64 -13.58
N GLY A 321 8.46 -1.53 -14.89
CA GLY A 321 7.42 -1.99 -15.80
C GLY A 321 7.31 -3.52 -15.82
N SER A 322 6.16 -4.04 -16.27
CA SER A 322 5.94 -5.47 -16.47
C SER A 322 5.62 -5.75 -17.94
N GLY A 323 6.44 -6.60 -18.59
CA GLY A 323 6.27 -6.92 -20.01
C GLY A 323 6.33 -5.67 -20.90
N SER A 324 5.23 -5.37 -21.58
CA SER A 324 5.06 -4.18 -22.44
C SER A 324 4.57 -2.94 -21.70
N GLN A 325 4.21 -3.04 -20.41
CA GLN A 325 3.72 -1.91 -19.63
C GLN A 325 4.89 -1.08 -19.07
N PRO A 326 4.84 0.26 -19.20
CA PRO A 326 5.83 1.13 -18.60
C PRO A 326 5.80 1.04 -17.06
N GLY A 327 6.92 1.38 -16.42
CA GLY A 327 7.00 1.52 -14.97
C GLY A 327 6.14 2.68 -14.46
N THR A 328 5.82 2.71 -13.17
CA THR A 328 4.99 3.79 -12.60
C THR A 328 5.84 4.69 -11.71
N ALA A 329 5.78 6.00 -11.92
CA ALA A 329 6.49 6.95 -11.07
C ALA A 329 5.80 7.04 -9.69
N VAL A 330 6.60 6.90 -8.64
CA VAL A 330 6.15 7.05 -7.24
C VAL A 330 6.36 8.49 -6.78
N THR A 331 7.58 8.99 -6.96
CA THR A 331 7.96 10.36 -6.61
C THR A 331 8.88 10.90 -7.69
N LEU A 332 8.60 12.11 -8.14
CA LEU A 332 9.42 12.84 -9.10
C LEU A 332 9.76 14.21 -8.54
N LEU A 333 11.05 14.54 -8.56
CA LEU A 333 11.57 15.84 -8.17
C LEU A 333 12.19 16.55 -9.38
N ALA A 334 11.58 17.65 -9.79
CA ALA A 334 12.04 18.54 -10.86
C ALA A 334 12.87 19.72 -10.32
N GLY A 335 13.55 20.46 -11.20
CA GLY A 335 14.38 21.61 -10.82
C GLY A 335 15.72 21.22 -10.20
N VAL A 336 16.20 20.02 -10.52
CA VAL A 336 17.41 19.42 -9.94
C VAL A 336 18.64 19.56 -10.85
N GLU A 337 18.58 20.42 -11.87
CA GLU A 337 19.67 20.66 -12.83
C GLU A 337 21.01 20.97 -12.12
N PRO A 338 21.05 21.86 -11.09
CA PRO A 338 22.31 22.16 -10.41
C PRO A 338 22.89 20.96 -9.67
N MET A 339 22.04 20.05 -9.18
CA MET A 339 22.44 18.83 -8.49
C MET A 339 22.99 17.79 -9.46
N LEU A 340 22.27 17.55 -10.57
CA LEU A 340 22.75 16.59 -11.59
C LEU A 340 24.05 17.06 -12.24
N ARG A 341 24.23 18.38 -12.43
CA ARG A 341 25.49 18.96 -12.90
C ARG A 341 26.64 18.74 -11.91
N ALA A 342 26.37 18.79 -10.61
CA ALA A 342 27.36 18.48 -9.59
C ALA A 342 27.75 16.99 -9.62
N SER A 343 26.76 16.10 -9.56
CA SER A 343 26.92 14.66 -9.71
C SER A 343 25.56 13.97 -9.81
N ALA A 344 25.26 13.36 -10.95
CA ALA A 344 24.04 12.57 -11.13
C ALA A 344 23.98 11.37 -10.16
N LYS A 345 25.10 10.65 -9.97
CA LYS A 345 25.17 9.47 -9.07
C LYS A 345 24.92 9.85 -7.61
N ALA A 346 25.57 10.91 -7.12
CA ALA A 346 25.40 11.33 -5.73
C ALA A 346 24.02 11.97 -5.50
N SER A 347 23.45 12.65 -6.50
CA SER A 347 22.08 13.19 -6.43
C SER A 347 21.05 12.06 -6.35
N SER A 348 21.18 11.04 -7.22
CA SER A 348 20.33 9.86 -7.20
C SER A 348 20.43 9.11 -5.88
N SER A 349 21.64 8.93 -5.35
CA SER A 349 21.85 8.28 -4.05
C SER A 349 21.19 9.08 -2.93
N MET A 350 21.40 10.38 -2.86
CA MET A 350 20.80 11.24 -1.83
C MET A 350 19.26 11.22 -1.89
N PHE A 351 18.69 11.31 -3.09
CA PHE A 351 17.23 11.25 -3.29
C PHE A 351 16.64 9.89 -2.93
N SER A 352 17.32 8.80 -3.31
CA SER A 352 16.93 7.45 -2.91
C SER A 352 17.06 7.18 -1.41
N SER A 353 17.88 7.96 -0.70
CA SER A 353 18.01 7.85 0.76
C SER A 353 16.97 8.68 1.50
N SER A 354 16.50 9.80 0.92
CA SER A 354 15.33 10.51 1.47
C SER A 354 14.02 9.79 1.18
N TRP A 355 13.94 9.15 0.03
CA TRP A 355 12.79 8.34 -0.34
C TRP A 355 13.05 6.89 0.06
N SER A 356 12.57 6.50 1.24
CA SER A 356 12.47 5.09 1.64
C SER A 356 11.02 4.75 1.92
N LEU A 357 10.67 3.47 1.79
CA LEU A 357 9.39 2.92 2.27
C LEU A 357 9.10 3.23 3.77
N GLY A 358 10.06 3.82 4.52
CA GLY A 358 9.96 4.21 5.92
C GLY A 358 9.86 5.71 6.20
N GLY A 359 9.94 6.59 5.19
CA GLY A 359 9.88 8.05 5.36
C GLY A 359 8.46 8.62 5.38
N GLY A 360 7.60 8.12 6.27
CA GLY A 360 6.38 8.83 6.73
C GLY A 360 5.47 9.47 5.68
N GLN A 361 5.13 8.81 4.56
CA GLN A 361 3.96 9.20 3.77
C GLN A 361 3.53 8.06 2.83
N ALA A 362 3.06 6.95 3.39
CA ALA A 362 2.14 6.11 2.63
C ALA A 362 0.82 6.90 2.57
N SER A 363 0.60 7.65 1.49
CA SER A 363 -0.62 8.42 1.28
C SER A 363 -1.81 7.48 1.25
N GLY A 364 -2.43 7.27 2.41
CA GLY A 364 -3.78 6.75 2.52
C GLY A 364 -4.71 7.75 1.86
N GLY A 365 -5.03 7.52 0.59
CA GLY A 365 -6.01 8.32 -0.14
C GLY A 365 -7.35 8.28 0.58
N SER A 366 -7.64 9.33 1.35
CA SER A 366 -8.98 9.66 1.80
C SER A 366 -9.71 10.28 0.61
N GLY A 367 -10.36 9.45 -0.20
CA GLY A 367 -11.43 9.91 -1.08
C GLY A 367 -12.64 10.29 -0.23
N GLY A 368 -12.59 11.49 0.36
CA GLY A 368 -13.77 12.16 0.88
C GLY A 368 -14.51 12.77 -0.30
N GLY A 369 -15.57 12.11 -0.76
CA GLY A 369 -16.52 12.72 -1.69
C GLY A 369 -17.28 13.80 -0.96
N ASP A 370 -16.91 15.04 -1.21
CA ASP A 370 -17.75 16.21 -0.90
C ASP A 370 -18.67 16.43 -2.11
N SER A 371 -19.83 15.78 -2.08
CA SER A 371 -20.96 16.17 -2.93
C SER A 371 -21.77 17.19 -2.14
N GLY A 372 -21.30 18.44 -2.15
CA GLY A 372 -22.02 19.61 -1.68
C GLY A 372 -23.15 19.95 -2.65
N ASP A 373 -24.32 19.41 -2.34
CA ASP A 373 -25.63 19.78 -2.88
C ASP A 373 -25.80 21.32 -2.89
N SER A 374 -25.93 21.86 -4.10
CA SER A 374 -26.32 23.25 -4.33
C SER A 374 -27.80 23.27 -4.64
N THR A 375 -28.62 23.65 -3.64
CA THR A 375 -30.00 24.05 -3.88
C THR A 375 -30.23 25.44 -3.27
N PRO A 376 -30.86 26.38 -4.01
CA PRO A 376 -30.89 27.81 -3.66
C PRO A 376 -32.09 28.16 -2.79
N GLN A 377 -31.96 29.20 -1.95
CA GLN A 377 -33.13 29.95 -1.51
C GLN A 377 -32.90 31.45 -1.53
N GLN A 378 -33.92 32.09 -2.09
CA GLN A 378 -34.15 33.51 -2.21
C GLN A 378 -34.46 34.12 -0.84
N HIS A 379 -34.01 35.35 -0.62
CA HIS A 379 -34.88 36.48 -0.31
C HIS A 379 -34.15 37.80 -0.52
#